data_AF-A0A966W747-F1
#
_entry.id   AF-A0A966W747-F1
#
_cell.length_a   1.000
_cell.length_b   1.000
_cell.length_c   1.000
_cell.angle_alpha   90.00
_cell.angle_beta   90.00
_cell.angle_gamma   90.00
#
_symmetry.space_group_name_H-M   'P 1'
#
loop_
_entity.id
_entity.type
_entity.pdbx_description
1 polymer ?
#
loop_
_entity_poly.entity_id
_entity_poly.type
_entity_poly.pdbx_seq_one_letter_code
_entity_poly.pdbx_strand_id
1 'polypeptide(L)' 'MTARRYLTVGDVPALHRMSVEAHGGTPGLRDLRLLESAVMRPQSGYDSDIISEAASLGESIGRNHPFMDGNKR' A
#
# COMPACT_ATOMS: atom_id res chain seq x y z
N MET A 1 -6.03 -0.73 25.32
CA MET A 1 -6.28 -0.45 23.89
C MET A 1 -5.00 -0.78 23.14
N THR A 2 -5.04 -1.75 22.24
CA THR A 2 -3.88 -2.06 21.39
C THR A 2 -3.76 -0.93 20.36
N ALA A 3 -2.63 -0.22 20.33
CA ALA A 3 -2.41 0.84 19.37
C ALA A 3 -2.50 0.29 17.93
N ARG A 4 -3.16 1.02 17.02
CA ARG A 4 -3.19 0.67 15.59
C ARG A 4 -1.76 0.68 15.06
N ARG A 5 -1.35 -0.41 14.39
CA ARG A 5 -0.07 -0.50 13.69
C ARG A 5 -0.33 -0.39 12.20
N TYR A 6 0.06 0.74 11.62
CA TYR A 6 -0.03 0.98 10.18
C TYR A 6 1.19 0.41 9.45
N LEU A 7 1.01 0.11 8.17
CA LEU A 7 2.15 -0.18 7.28
C LEU A 7 2.94 1.11 7.04
N THR A 8 4.25 0.98 7.02
CA THR A 8 5.16 2.04 6.62
C THR A 8 5.40 2.00 5.11
N VAL A 9 5.94 3.10 4.57
CA VAL A 9 6.37 3.17 3.16
C VAL A 9 7.47 2.16 2.85
N GLY A 10 8.19 1.65 3.87
CA GLY A 10 9.18 0.58 3.73
C GLY A 10 8.57 -0.83 3.72
N ASP A 11 7.46 -1.04 4.44
CA ASP A 11 6.80 -2.35 4.50
C ASP A 11 6.20 -2.74 3.14
N VAL A 12 5.56 -1.80 2.46
CA VAL A 12 4.81 -2.09 1.22
C VAL A 12 5.72 -2.57 0.07
N PRO A 13 6.89 -1.96 -0.21
CA PRO A 13 7.84 -2.50 -1.18
C PRO A 13 8.41 -3.87 -0.80
N ALA A 14 8.56 -4.16 0.50
CA ALA A 14 9.00 -5.47 0.94
C ALA A 14 7.93 -6.54 0.66
N LEU A 15 6.67 -6.25 0.96
CA LEU A 15 5.53 -7.11 0.63
C LEU A 15 5.36 -7.28 -0.89
N HIS A 16 5.49 -6.19 -1.66
CA HIS A 16 5.44 -6.24 -3.11
C HIS A 16 6.52 -7.15 -3.69
N ARG A 17 7.76 -7.05 -3.19
CA ARG A 17 8.87 -7.93 -3.60
C ARG A 17 8.53 -9.40 -3.34
N MET A 18 8.05 -9.73 -2.13
CA MET A 18 7.63 -11.10 -1.80
C MET A 18 6.53 -11.60 -2.74
N SER A 19 5.56 -10.75 -3.08
CA SER A 19 4.49 -11.09 -4.03
C SER A 19 5.03 -11.33 -5.45
N VAL A 20 5.97 -10.50 -5.93
CA VAL A 20 6.57 -10.68 -7.26
C VAL A 20 7.44 -11.94 -7.31
N GLU A 21 8.18 -12.24 -6.25
CA GLU A 21 8.97 -13.48 -6.13
C GLU A 21 8.08 -14.72 -6.15
N ALA A 22 6.93 -14.69 -5.48
CA ALA A 22 6.03 -15.84 -5.38
C ALA A 22 5.14 -16.03 -6.63
N HIS A 23 4.78 -14.95 -7.32
CA HIS A 23 3.72 -14.98 -8.34
C HIS A 23 4.13 -14.38 -9.70
N GLY A 24 5.38 -13.96 -9.85
CA GLY A 24 5.90 -13.31 -11.04
C GLY A 24 5.39 -11.87 -11.24
N GLY A 25 5.88 -11.22 -12.29
CA GLY A 25 5.57 -9.83 -12.62
C GLY A 25 6.82 -8.96 -12.67
N THR A 26 6.65 -7.70 -13.06
CA THR A 26 7.76 -6.75 -13.20
C THR A 26 8.07 -6.10 -11.85
N PRO A 27 9.25 -6.33 -11.26
CA PRO A 27 9.66 -5.62 -10.04
C PRO A 27 9.91 -4.14 -10.35
N GLY A 28 9.76 -3.30 -9.33
CA GLY A 28 10.16 -1.90 -9.41
C GLY A 28 9.08 -0.92 -8.98
N LEU A 29 9.54 0.16 -8.37
CA LEU A 29 8.73 1.31 -8.00
C LEU A 29 8.64 2.25 -9.21
N ARG A 30 7.42 2.60 -9.61
CA ARG A 30 7.16 3.59 -10.66
C ARG A 30 7.30 5.01 -10.12
N ASP A 31 6.68 5.26 -8.96
CA ASP A 31 6.71 6.58 -8.32
C ASP A 31 6.56 6.46 -6.81
N LEU A 32 7.53 7.00 -6.07
CA LEU A 32 7.54 7.00 -4.61
C LEU A 32 6.41 7.86 -4.01
N ARG A 33 6.08 9.00 -4.63
CA ARG A 33 5.02 9.89 -4.11
C ARG A 33 3.64 9.25 -4.20
N LEU A 34 3.42 8.45 -5.24
CA LEU A 34 2.20 7.66 -5.41
C LEU A 34 2.07 6.57 -4.34
N LEU A 35 3.20 6.01 -3.90
CA LEU A 35 3.23 5.07 -2.79
C LEU A 35 3.00 5.76 -1.44
N GLU A 36 3.76 6.84 -1.18
CA GLU A 36 3.66 7.62 0.07
C GLU A 36 2.23 8.09 0.32
N SER A 37 1.59 8.69 -0.70
CA SER A 37 0.20 9.14 -0.59
C SER A 37 -0.77 8.00 -0.28
N ALA A 38 -0.57 6.81 -0.86
CA ALA A 38 -1.43 5.66 -0.59
C ALA A 38 -1.26 5.12 0.84
N VAL A 39 -0.01 5.02 1.30
CA VAL A 39 0.33 4.49 2.64
C VAL A 39 -0.07 5.43 3.76
N MET A 40 -0.06 6.74 3.51
CA MET A 40 -0.45 7.74 4.51
C MET A 40 -1.96 7.95 4.62
N ARG A 41 -2.75 7.58 3.59
CA ARG A 41 -4.21 7.80 3.59
C ARG A 41 -4.95 7.19 4.80
N PRO A 42 -4.68 5.94 5.23
CA PRO A 42 -5.33 5.35 6.41
C PRO A 42 -5.10 6.14 7.70
N GLN A 43 -4.02 6.91 7.76
CA GLN A 43 -3.60 7.66 8.95
C GLN A 43 -4.10 9.12 8.94
N SER A 44 -4.85 9.51 7.90
CA SER A 44 -5.33 10.89 7.72
C SER A 44 -6.44 11.31 8.69
N GLY A 45 -7.09 10.35 9.37
CA GLY A 45 -8.27 10.60 10.20
C GLY A 45 -9.56 10.77 9.42
N TYR A 46 -9.56 10.53 8.10
CA TYR A 46 -10.75 10.60 7.26
C TYR A 46 -11.71 9.41 7.51
N ASP A 47 -11.16 8.22 7.68
CA ASP A 47 -11.92 6.99 7.89
C ASP A 47 -12.19 6.76 9.39
N SER A 48 -13.39 6.26 9.72
CA SER A 48 -13.86 6.13 11.10
C SER A 48 -13.48 4.81 11.78
N ASP A 49 -13.19 3.77 11.00
CA ASP A 49 -12.86 2.44 11.49
C ASP A 49 -11.75 1.75 10.69
N ILE A 50 -11.21 0.67 11.26
CA ILE A 50 -10.08 -0.07 10.70
C ILE A 50 -10.40 -0.71 9.35
N ILE A 51 -11.67 -1.04 9.10
CA ILE A 51 -12.09 -1.67 7.85
C ILE A 51 -12.04 -0.63 6.73
N SER A 52 -12.53 0.57 7.00
CA SER A 52 -12.52 1.72 6.09
C SER A 52 -11.08 2.17 5.81
N GLU A 53 -10.23 2.24 6.85
CA GLU A 53 -8.79 2.52 6.71
C GLU A 53 -8.08 1.50 5.81
N ALA A 54 -8.36 0.20 5.99
CA ALA A 54 -7.77 -0.85 5.17
C ALA A 54 -8.28 -0.80 3.72
N ALA A 55 -9.56 -0.52 3.52
CA ALA A 55 -10.15 -0.34 2.18
C ALA A 55 -9.54 0.87 1.47
N SER A 56 -9.36 2.00 2.16
CA SER A 56 -8.68 3.20 1.65
C SER A 56 -7.24 2.92 1.22
N LEU A 57 -6.48 2.12 1.98
CA LEU A 57 -5.14 1.70 1.59
C LEU A 57 -5.15 0.91 0.28
N GLY A 58 -5.99 -0.13 0.20
CA GLY A 58 -6.08 -0.99 -0.98
C GLY A 58 -6.55 -0.23 -2.22
N GLU A 59 -7.58 0.61 -2.07
CA GLU A 59 -8.07 1.49 -3.14
C GLU A 59 -6.96 2.43 -3.62
N SER A 60 -6.24 3.09 -2.70
CA SER A 60 -5.19 4.03 -3.06
C SER A 60 -4.01 3.37 -3.75
N ILE A 61 -3.54 2.20 -3.31
CA ILE A 61 -2.48 1.47 -4.02
C ILE A 61 -2.98 1.09 -5.42
N GLY A 62 -4.20 0.54 -5.52
CA GLY A 62 -4.79 0.13 -6.79
C GLY A 62 -4.99 1.28 -7.77
N ARG A 63 -5.39 2.47 -7.29
CA ARG A 63 -5.64 3.66 -8.13
C ARG A 63 -4.40 4.49 -8.42
N ASN A 64 -3.46 4.57 -7.49
CA ASN A 64 -2.23 5.33 -7.66
C ASN A 64 -1.24 4.57 -8.55
N HIS A 65 -1.34 3.24 -8.63
CA HIS A 65 -0.43 2.38 -9.38
C HIS A 65 1.06 2.68 -9.08
N PRO A 66 1.52 2.69 -7.82
CA PRO A 66 2.88 3.08 -7.48
C PRO A 66 3.97 2.15 -8.00
N PHE A 67 3.65 0.90 -8.35
CA PHE A 67 4.59 -0.10 -8.87
C PHE A 67 4.46 -0.29 -10.38
N MET A 68 5.54 -0.78 -11.01
CA MET A 68 5.56 -1.10 -12.45
C MET A 68 4.53 -2.18 -12.82
N ASP A 69 4.32 -3.15 -11.94
CA ASP A 69 3.33 -4.22 -12.04
C ASP A 69 2.90 -4.67 -10.63
N GLY A 70 1.81 -5.42 -10.52
CA GLY A 70 1.38 -6.06 -9.28
C GLY A 70 0.61 -5.18 -8.30
N ASN A 71 0.18 -3.98 -8.69
CA ASN A 71 -0.53 -3.03 -7.80
C ASN A 71 -1.85 -3.54 -7.17
N LYS A 72 -2.43 -4.62 -7.70
CA LYS A 72 -3.70 -5.20 -7.20
C LYS A 72 -3.50 -6.45 -6.33
N ARG A 73 -2.26 -6.93 -6.21
CA ARG A 73 -1.89 -8.11 -5.44
C ARG A 73 -1.43 -7.67 -4.05
#